data_AF-A0A7S4JMX5-F1
#
_entry.id   AF-A0A7S4JMX5-F1
#
_cell.length_a   1.000
_cell.length_b   1.000
_cell.length_c   1.000
_cell.angle_alpha   90.00
_cell.angle_beta   90.00
_cell.angle_gamma   90.00
#
_symmetry.space_group_name_H-M   'P 1'
#
loop_
_entity.id
_entity.type
_entity.pdbx_description
1 polymer ?
#
loop_
_entity_poly.entity_id
_entity_poly.type
_entity_poly.pdbx_seq_one_letter_code
_entity_poly.pdbx_strand_id
1 'polypeptide(L)'
;EHYTLARYYTNNDDDDDRRPMGKEEEEEEEDERRRGRSSWSAKRPKKRAATHRGTTSMMIRAKRGENEPDRPTSLYPVWSTPIRELADFGVSVRMYFTTLLALSSFLFAAGILHLPLANYFRSYGTKDDIDNRIMGSAICDDTEWVKCENCNDDARADMYPAYRLDGRNARRNVCNFDDWLIPGLWGYASAILLLLSYVIFCLWQRRAEIEFDEDVQTSSDYSVKVTNPPRDATDPEEWRRFMHRFVPQAKGGQG
;
A
#
# COMPACT_ATOMS: atom_id res chain seq x y z
N GLU A 1 -20.20 13.20 -10.60
CA GLU A 1 -20.03 12.44 -11.85
C GLU A 1 -19.80 10.97 -11.49
N HIS A 2 -20.72 10.07 -11.87
CA HIS A 2 -20.52 8.64 -11.67
C HIS A 2 -19.72 8.10 -12.87
N TYR A 3 -18.46 7.74 -12.64
CA TYR A 3 -17.66 7.05 -13.65
C TYR A 3 -18.04 5.57 -13.67
N THR A 4 -18.86 5.17 -14.65
CA THR A 4 -19.12 3.77 -15.00
C THR A 4 -18.01 3.31 -15.95
N LEU A 5 -17.03 2.57 -15.40
CA LEU A 5 -16.01 1.86 -16.18
C LEU A 5 -16.48 0.44 -16.40
N ALA A 6 -16.61 0.05 -17.66
CA ALA A 6 -17.23 -1.21 -18.04
C ALA A 6 -16.30 -1.96 -19.03
N ARG A 7 -16.28 -3.30 -19.00
CA ARG A 7 -15.21 -4.13 -19.59
C ARG A 7 -15.70 -5.42 -20.25
N TYR A 8 -15.00 -5.90 -21.28
CA TYR A 8 -15.36 -7.10 -22.04
C TYR A 8 -14.65 -8.38 -21.56
N TYR A 9 -15.29 -9.54 -21.75
CA TYR A 9 -14.66 -10.86 -21.66
C TYR A 9 -14.24 -11.32 -23.06
N THR A 10 -12.98 -11.72 -23.25
CA THR A 10 -12.54 -12.40 -24.47
C THR A 10 -12.34 -13.88 -24.14
N ASN A 11 -13.20 -14.74 -24.69
CA ASN A 11 -12.95 -16.19 -24.70
C ASN A 11 -11.86 -16.44 -25.76
N ASN A 12 -10.66 -16.80 -25.32
CA ASN A 12 -9.49 -17.02 -26.18
C ASN A 12 -9.51 -18.40 -26.87
N ASP A 13 -10.62 -18.79 -27.50
CA ASP A 13 -10.71 -20.11 -28.14
C ASP A 13 -10.35 -20.11 -29.65
N ASP A 14 -10.08 -18.95 -30.29
CA ASP A 14 -9.93 -18.86 -31.76
C ASP A 14 -8.68 -18.10 -32.25
N ASP A 15 -7.46 -18.56 -31.94
CA ASP A 15 -6.23 -18.02 -32.57
C ASP A 15 -5.20 -19.12 -32.90
N ASP A 16 -5.39 -19.79 -34.04
CA ASP A 16 -4.44 -20.76 -34.64
C ASP A 16 -3.97 -20.34 -36.05
N ASP A 17 -3.70 -19.04 -36.25
CA ASP A 17 -3.20 -18.51 -37.54
C ASP A 17 -1.96 -17.62 -37.36
N ARG A 18 -0.83 -18.22 -36.97
CA ARG A 18 0.49 -17.56 -37.02
C ARG A 18 1.18 -17.80 -38.37
N ARG A 19 1.21 -16.77 -39.23
CA ARG A 19 2.20 -16.68 -40.32
C ARG A 19 3.59 -16.37 -39.77
N PRO A 20 4.66 -17.03 -40.24
CA PRO A 20 6.03 -16.71 -39.86
C PRO A 20 6.49 -15.38 -40.49
N MET A 21 6.95 -14.45 -39.66
CA MET A 21 7.68 -13.26 -40.10
C MET A 21 9.12 -13.65 -40.47
N GLY A 22 9.63 -13.03 -41.54
CA GLY A 22 10.92 -13.30 -42.16
C GLY A 22 12.13 -13.00 -41.27
N LYS A 23 13.23 -13.71 -41.55
CA LYS A 23 14.45 -13.84 -40.75
C LYS A 23 15.54 -12.79 -41.00
N GLU A 24 15.26 -11.68 -41.69
CA GLU A 24 16.35 -10.83 -42.23
C GLU A 24 16.77 -9.66 -41.33
N GLU A 25 16.05 -9.32 -40.25
CA GLU A 25 16.42 -8.21 -39.36
C GLU A 25 17.22 -8.64 -38.11
N GLU A 26 17.47 -9.94 -37.90
CA GLU A 26 18.19 -10.43 -36.70
C GLU A 26 19.73 -10.42 -36.84
N GLU A 27 20.29 -10.26 -38.06
CA GLU A 27 21.75 -10.29 -38.27
C GLU A 27 22.46 -8.93 -38.12
N GLU A 28 21.74 -7.80 -38.20
CA GLU A 28 22.38 -6.47 -38.13
C GLU A 28 22.57 -5.97 -36.68
N GLU A 29 21.79 -6.47 -35.71
CA GLU A 29 21.92 -6.08 -34.29
C GLU A 29 23.03 -6.86 -33.54
N GLU A 30 23.57 -7.94 -34.12
CA GLU A 30 24.60 -8.76 -33.47
C GLU A 30 26.03 -8.27 -33.71
N ASP A 31 26.29 -7.54 -34.80
CA ASP A 31 27.65 -7.07 -35.15
C ASP A 31 28.06 -5.77 -34.41
N GLU A 32 27.11 -4.92 -33.99
CA GLU A 32 27.40 -3.77 -33.13
C GLU A 32 27.77 -4.17 -31.69
N ARG A 33 27.34 -5.34 -31.19
CA ARG A 33 27.72 -5.83 -29.86
C ARG A 33 29.18 -6.28 -29.75
N ARG A 34 29.86 -6.55 -30.87
CA ARG A 34 31.23 -7.08 -30.85
C ARG A 34 32.33 -6.02 -30.71
N ARG A 35 32.07 -4.74 -30.97
CA ARG A 35 33.14 -3.75 -31.12
C ARG A 35 33.40 -2.81 -29.94
N GLY A 36 32.71 -2.93 -28.81
CA GLY A 36 33.11 -2.14 -27.65
C GLY A 36 32.30 -2.35 -26.39
N ARG A 37 32.80 -3.20 -25.47
CA ARG A 37 32.62 -3.02 -24.02
C ARG A 37 33.55 -3.92 -23.24
N SER A 38 34.65 -3.32 -22.79
CA SER A 38 35.41 -3.83 -21.66
C SER A 38 34.56 -3.73 -20.38
N SER A 39 34.32 -4.91 -19.80
CA SER A 39 34.33 -5.18 -18.36
C SER A 39 33.52 -4.25 -17.43
N TRP A 40 32.19 -4.31 -17.47
CA TRP A 40 31.36 -4.21 -16.25
C TRP A 40 30.25 -5.26 -16.34
N SER A 41 30.50 -6.43 -15.74
CA SER A 41 29.58 -7.57 -15.72
C SER A 41 28.51 -7.37 -14.64
N ALA A 42 27.52 -6.54 -14.94
CA ALA A 42 26.26 -6.55 -14.21
C ALA A 42 25.38 -7.66 -14.80
N LYS A 43 25.28 -8.79 -14.07
CA LYS A 43 24.38 -9.90 -14.42
C LYS A 43 22.95 -9.38 -14.53
N ARG A 44 22.46 -9.18 -15.76
CA ARG A 44 21.04 -8.95 -16.02
C ARG A 44 20.25 -10.17 -15.55
N PRO A 45 19.18 -10.01 -14.75
CA PRO A 45 18.32 -11.13 -14.39
C PRO A 45 17.71 -11.71 -15.66
N LYS A 46 17.94 -13.01 -15.90
CA LYS A 46 17.26 -13.78 -16.95
C LYS A 46 15.76 -13.64 -16.74
N LYS A 47 15.07 -12.98 -17.68
CA LYS A 47 13.61 -12.99 -17.76
C LYS A 47 13.17 -14.45 -17.90
N ARG A 48 12.72 -15.04 -16.80
CA ARG A 48 12.05 -16.34 -16.81
C ARG A 48 10.68 -16.09 -17.42
N ALA A 49 10.46 -16.60 -18.63
CA ALA A 49 9.14 -16.75 -19.20
C ALA A 49 8.31 -17.63 -18.24
N ALA A 50 7.38 -16.99 -17.51
CA ALA A 50 6.40 -17.69 -16.71
C ALA A 50 5.27 -18.12 -17.64
N THR A 51 5.25 -19.39 -18.01
CA THR A 51 4.11 -20.04 -18.66
C THR A 51 3.00 -20.22 -17.62
N HIS A 52 2.15 -19.20 -17.49
CA HIS A 52 0.94 -19.28 -16.68
C HIS A 52 -0.15 -19.99 -17.50
N ARG A 53 -0.27 -21.30 -17.33
CA ARG A 53 -1.32 -22.12 -17.95
C ARG A 53 -2.55 -22.12 -17.04
N GLY A 54 -3.32 -21.06 -17.18
CA GLY A 54 -4.64 -20.85 -16.61
C GLY A 54 -5.10 -19.54 -17.23
N THR A 55 -6.16 -19.57 -18.03
CA THR A 55 -6.71 -18.46 -18.80
C THR A 55 -7.10 -17.31 -17.86
N THR A 56 -6.12 -16.52 -17.42
CA THR A 56 -6.36 -15.19 -16.88
C THR A 56 -6.84 -14.38 -18.07
N SER A 57 -8.16 -14.34 -18.26
CA SER A 57 -8.84 -13.45 -19.20
C SER A 57 -8.28 -12.05 -18.96
N MET A 58 -7.37 -11.61 -19.83
CA MET A 58 -6.75 -10.30 -19.74
C MET A 58 -7.85 -9.30 -20.11
N MET A 59 -8.47 -8.72 -19.10
CA MET A 59 -9.59 -7.83 -19.33
C MET A 59 -9.06 -6.55 -20.01
N ILE A 60 -9.70 -6.09 -21.08
CA ILE A 60 -9.31 -4.89 -21.84
C ILE A 60 -10.27 -3.76 -21.52
N ARG A 61 -9.75 -2.58 -21.16
CA ARG A 61 -10.57 -1.39 -20.87
C ARG A 61 -11.39 -0.99 -22.10
N ALA A 62 -12.72 -0.88 -21.97
CA ALA A 62 -13.56 -0.35 -23.04
C ALA A 62 -13.38 1.17 -23.17
N LYS A 63 -13.47 1.69 -24.41
CA LYS A 63 -13.49 3.15 -24.62
C LYS A 63 -14.84 3.73 -24.18
N ARG A 64 -14.85 5.03 -23.86
CA ARG A 64 -16.06 5.73 -23.44
C ARG A 64 -17.10 5.70 -24.57
N GLY A 65 -18.28 5.14 -24.30
CA GLY A 65 -19.39 5.05 -25.26
C GLY A 65 -19.34 3.80 -26.15
N GLU A 66 -18.36 2.92 -25.96
CA GLU A 66 -18.26 1.64 -26.65
C GLU A 66 -19.18 0.64 -25.94
N ASN A 67 -20.39 0.45 -26.49
CA ASN A 67 -21.33 -0.58 -26.08
C ASN A 67 -21.53 -1.50 -27.29
N GLU A 68 -20.55 -2.34 -27.60
CA GLU A 68 -20.73 -3.34 -28.65
C GLU A 68 -21.75 -4.40 -28.19
N PRO A 69 -22.77 -4.73 -29.00
CA PRO A 69 -23.77 -5.73 -28.62
C PRO A 69 -23.15 -7.12 -28.38
N ASP A 70 -22.05 -7.43 -29.07
CA ASP A 70 -21.35 -8.72 -28.98
C ASP A 70 -20.40 -8.81 -27.79
N ARG A 71 -20.21 -7.71 -27.04
CA ARG A 71 -19.35 -7.69 -25.86
C ARG A 71 -20.04 -6.91 -24.75
N PRO A 72 -20.65 -7.56 -23.74
CA PRO A 72 -21.25 -6.82 -22.64
C PRO A 72 -20.16 -6.23 -21.76
N THR A 73 -20.29 -4.96 -21.43
CA THR A 73 -19.36 -4.30 -20.52
C THR A 73 -19.76 -4.52 -19.06
N SER A 74 -18.88 -5.11 -18.23
CA SER A 74 -19.11 -5.30 -16.79
C SER A 74 -18.30 -4.33 -15.92
N LEU A 75 -18.88 -3.93 -14.80
CA LEU A 75 -18.18 -3.23 -13.72
C LEU A 75 -17.13 -4.12 -13.06
N TYR A 76 -16.08 -3.50 -12.51
CA TYR A 76 -15.07 -4.20 -11.72
C TYR A 76 -15.69 -4.73 -10.41
N PRO A 77 -15.50 -6.02 -10.08
CA PRO A 77 -15.97 -6.58 -8.82
C PRO A 77 -15.15 -6.04 -7.64
N VAL A 78 -15.80 -5.36 -6.69
CA VAL A 78 -15.17 -4.66 -5.56
C VAL A 78 -14.16 -5.53 -4.78
N TRP A 79 -14.46 -6.82 -4.61
CA TRP A 79 -13.66 -7.73 -3.78
C TRP A 79 -12.69 -8.60 -4.57
N SER A 80 -12.79 -8.64 -5.89
CA SER A 80 -12.06 -9.60 -6.73
C SER A 80 -11.15 -8.95 -7.76
N THR A 81 -11.14 -7.62 -7.85
CA THR A 81 -10.22 -6.90 -8.73
C THR A 81 -8.79 -7.02 -8.21
N PRO A 82 -7.85 -7.57 -8.98
CA PRO A 82 -6.46 -7.66 -8.57
C PRO A 82 -5.81 -6.27 -8.56
N ILE A 83 -4.86 -6.06 -7.65
CA ILE A 83 -4.16 -4.77 -7.48
C ILE A 83 -3.49 -4.26 -8.76
N ARG A 84 -3.09 -5.16 -9.65
CA ARG A 84 -2.50 -4.80 -10.94
C ARG A 84 -3.49 -4.08 -11.85
N GLU A 85 -4.77 -4.45 -11.80
CA GLU A 85 -5.82 -3.82 -12.59
C GLU A 85 -6.28 -2.48 -12.02
N LEU A 86 -6.02 -2.22 -10.73
CA LEU A 86 -6.25 -0.91 -10.14
C LEU A 86 -5.37 0.19 -10.76
N ALA A 87 -4.31 -0.18 -11.48
CA ALA A 87 -3.50 0.74 -12.27
C ALA A 87 -4.33 1.51 -13.32
N ASP A 88 -5.40 0.90 -13.84
CA ASP A 88 -6.27 1.50 -14.87
C ASP A 88 -7.02 2.76 -14.36
N PHE A 89 -7.18 2.88 -13.04
CA PHE A 89 -7.81 4.02 -12.37
C PHE A 89 -6.82 5.15 -12.02
N GLY A 90 -5.53 4.93 -12.28
CA GLY A 90 -4.47 5.90 -12.03
C GLY A 90 -3.48 5.43 -10.97
N VAL A 91 -2.25 5.96 -11.06
CA VAL A 91 -1.12 5.61 -10.20
C VAL A 91 -1.44 5.81 -8.72
N SER A 92 -2.08 6.93 -8.37
CA SER A 92 -2.43 7.25 -6.98
C SER A 92 -3.38 6.23 -6.36
N VAL A 93 -4.33 5.69 -7.15
CA VAL A 93 -5.29 4.69 -6.66
C VAL A 93 -4.57 3.36 -6.39
N ARG A 94 -3.74 2.89 -7.33
CA ARG A 94 -2.91 1.69 -7.15
C ARG A 94 -2.01 1.82 -5.91
N MET A 95 -1.36 2.96 -5.75
CA MET A 95 -0.48 3.23 -4.62
C MET A 95 -1.25 3.21 -3.30
N TYR A 96 -2.41 3.86 -3.23
CA TYR A 96 -3.27 3.88 -2.05
C TYR A 96 -3.71 2.48 -1.58
N PHE A 97 -4.22 1.64 -2.47
CA PHE A 97 -4.67 0.30 -2.08
C PHE A 97 -3.49 -0.60 -1.68
N THR A 98 -2.35 -0.45 -2.35
CA THR A 98 -1.16 -1.24 -2.00
C THR A 98 -0.60 -0.81 -0.64
N THR A 99 -0.61 0.49 -0.30
CA THR A 99 -0.20 0.95 1.03
C THR A 99 -1.16 0.48 2.11
N LEU A 100 -2.47 0.51 1.86
CA LEU A 100 -3.49 0.00 2.78
C LEU A 100 -3.30 -1.50 3.04
N LEU A 101 -3.05 -2.30 2.00
CA LEU A 101 -2.81 -3.74 2.16
C LEU A 101 -1.55 -4.02 3.00
N ALA A 102 -0.46 -3.26 2.76
CA ALA A 102 0.76 -3.38 3.54
C ALA A 102 0.53 -3.02 5.02
N LEU A 103 -0.12 -1.89 5.29
CA LEU A 103 -0.48 -1.46 6.65
C LEU A 103 -1.37 -2.47 7.36
N SER A 104 -2.38 -3.00 6.67
CA SER A 104 -3.25 -4.05 7.22
C SER A 104 -2.45 -5.30 7.58
N SER A 105 -1.46 -5.67 6.76
CA SER A 105 -0.60 -6.84 7.02
C SER A 105 0.29 -6.64 8.23
N PHE A 106 0.89 -5.44 8.39
CA PHE A 106 1.72 -5.13 9.56
C PHE A 106 0.91 -5.05 10.85
N LEU A 107 -0.26 -4.40 10.82
CA LEU A 107 -1.15 -4.32 11.97
C LEU A 107 -1.69 -5.70 12.36
N PHE A 108 -2.00 -6.56 11.38
CA PHE A 108 -2.42 -7.93 11.65
C PHE A 108 -1.30 -8.75 12.31
N ALA A 109 -0.06 -8.65 11.83
CA ALA A 109 1.09 -9.32 12.43
C ALA A 109 1.35 -8.81 13.87
N ALA A 110 1.26 -7.50 14.09
CA ALA A 110 1.36 -6.91 15.43
C ALA A 110 0.22 -7.40 16.34
N GLY A 111 -1.01 -7.49 15.84
CA GLY A 111 -2.15 -8.05 16.57
C GLY A 111 -1.94 -9.50 16.99
N ILE A 112 -1.40 -10.35 16.11
CA ILE A 112 -1.04 -11.74 16.44
C ILE A 112 0.01 -11.78 17.55
N LEU A 113 1.03 -10.92 17.48
CA LEU A 113 2.08 -10.82 18.49
C LEU A 113 1.52 -10.44 19.88
N HIS A 114 0.39 -9.74 19.94
CA HIS A 114 -0.27 -9.37 21.19
C HIS A 114 -1.20 -10.46 21.77
N LEU A 115 -1.49 -11.55 21.06
CA LEU A 115 -2.36 -12.62 21.57
C LEU A 115 -1.83 -13.29 22.86
N PRO A 116 -0.52 -13.60 23.00
CA PRO A 116 0.02 -14.12 24.26
C PRO A 116 -0.14 -13.14 25.42
N LEU A 117 0.00 -11.83 25.15
CA LEU A 117 -0.18 -10.78 26.15
C LEU A 117 -1.65 -10.66 26.58
N ALA A 118 -2.59 -10.73 25.63
CA ALA A 118 -4.00 -10.77 25.95
C ALA A 118 -4.37 -12.01 26.79
N ASN A 119 -3.77 -13.16 26.48
CA ASN A 119 -3.95 -14.38 27.27
C ASN A 119 -3.32 -14.25 28.68
N TYR A 120 -2.17 -13.58 28.80
CA TYR A 120 -1.56 -13.25 30.08
C TYR A 120 -2.46 -12.35 30.91
N PHE A 121 -3.01 -11.27 30.35
CA PHE A 121 -3.94 -10.41 31.10
C PHE A 121 -5.27 -11.09 31.42
N ARG A 122 -5.68 -12.10 30.65
CA ARG A 122 -6.86 -12.89 30.97
C ARG A 122 -6.77 -13.62 32.31
N SER A 123 -5.58 -13.99 32.79
CA SER A 123 -5.44 -14.64 34.11
C SER A 123 -5.61 -13.68 35.29
N TYR A 124 -5.55 -12.37 35.06
CA TYR A 124 -5.72 -11.36 36.11
C TYR A 124 -7.16 -10.91 36.32
N GLY A 125 -8.07 -11.20 35.38
CA GLY A 125 -9.49 -10.88 35.53
C GLY A 125 -10.19 -11.91 36.43
N THR A 126 -10.84 -11.44 37.50
CA THR A 126 -11.70 -12.30 38.33
C THR A 126 -12.98 -12.66 37.56
N LYS A 127 -13.49 -13.88 37.76
CA LYS A 127 -14.51 -14.49 36.88
C LYS A 127 -15.94 -14.00 37.10
N ASP A 128 -16.20 -13.27 38.18
CA ASP A 128 -17.57 -13.23 38.71
C ASP A 128 -18.40 -12.01 38.24
N ASP A 129 -17.79 -10.97 37.65
CA ASP A 129 -18.56 -9.77 37.24
C ASP A 129 -18.02 -9.04 35.99
N ILE A 130 -17.00 -9.57 35.32
CA ILE A 130 -16.45 -8.96 34.12
C ILE A 130 -17.12 -9.49 32.86
N ASP A 131 -17.63 -8.57 32.03
CA ASP A 131 -18.04 -8.89 30.66
C ASP A 131 -16.88 -9.54 29.90
N ASN A 132 -17.11 -10.76 29.38
CA ASN A 132 -16.13 -11.50 28.57
C ASN A 132 -15.57 -10.67 27.39
N ARG A 133 -16.23 -9.58 26.99
CA ARG A 133 -15.75 -8.64 25.96
C ARG A 133 -14.51 -7.85 26.36
N ILE A 134 -14.28 -7.60 27.64
CA ILE A 134 -13.10 -6.85 28.12
C ILE A 134 -12.01 -7.77 28.68
N MET A 135 -12.21 -9.10 28.66
CA MET A 135 -11.17 -10.07 29.01
C MET A 135 -9.95 -9.94 28.09
N GLY A 136 -8.77 -9.85 28.69
CA GLY A 136 -7.49 -9.69 27.99
C GLY A 136 -7.04 -8.23 27.81
N SER A 137 -7.84 -7.28 28.26
CA SER A 137 -7.36 -5.92 28.52
C SER A 137 -6.53 -5.86 29.80
N ALA A 138 -5.65 -4.87 29.92
CA ALA A 138 -4.83 -4.64 31.11
C ALA A 138 -5.64 -4.04 32.29
N ILE A 139 -6.88 -4.46 32.47
CA ILE A 139 -7.75 -4.06 33.57
C ILE A 139 -7.47 -4.98 34.75
N CYS A 140 -7.23 -4.36 35.91
CA CYS A 140 -7.17 -5.06 37.19
C CYS A 140 -8.47 -4.83 37.95
N ASP A 141 -9.21 -5.91 38.20
CA ASP A 141 -10.44 -5.93 39.00
C ASP A 141 -10.24 -6.56 40.38
N ASP A 142 -9.17 -7.35 40.54
CA ASP A 142 -8.78 -7.84 41.84
C ASP A 142 -8.41 -6.66 42.75
N THR A 143 -9.20 -6.53 43.81
CA THR A 143 -9.21 -5.35 44.65
C THR A 143 -9.43 -5.76 46.09
N GLU A 144 -8.66 -5.16 46.99
CA GLU A 144 -8.81 -5.37 48.42
C GLU A 144 -9.03 -4.05 49.14
N TRP A 145 -9.79 -4.12 50.22
CA TRP A 145 -10.00 -2.99 51.12
C TRP A 145 -8.82 -2.87 52.06
N VAL A 146 -8.14 -1.73 52.00
CA VAL A 146 -7.01 -1.44 52.88
C VAL A 146 -7.36 -0.28 53.78
N LYS A 147 -7.03 -0.44 55.05
CA LYS A 147 -7.19 0.61 56.04
C LYS A 147 -6.32 1.80 55.64
N CYS A 148 -6.97 2.93 55.39
CA CYS A 148 -6.33 4.17 55.04
C CYS A 148 -6.26 5.06 56.27
N GLU A 149 -5.05 5.36 56.73
CA GLU A 149 -4.85 6.18 57.93
C GLU A 149 -5.26 7.65 57.72
N ASN A 150 -5.17 8.15 56.49
CA ASN A 150 -5.36 9.57 56.14
C ASN A 150 -6.50 9.84 55.13
N CYS A 151 -7.47 8.93 54.98
CA CYS A 151 -8.58 9.12 54.04
C CYS A 151 -9.76 9.91 54.62
N ASN A 152 -9.76 10.18 55.93
CA ASN A 152 -10.81 10.93 56.62
C ASN A 152 -10.57 12.44 56.68
N ASP A 153 -9.40 12.91 56.23
CA ASP A 153 -9.16 14.35 56.15
C ASP A 153 -9.95 14.90 54.96
N ASP A 154 -10.90 15.80 55.21
CA ASP A 154 -11.77 16.42 54.19
C ASP A 154 -10.98 16.99 53.00
N ALA A 155 -9.70 17.33 53.19
CA ALA A 155 -8.78 17.79 52.15
C ALA A 155 -8.40 16.73 51.10
N ARG A 156 -8.69 15.43 51.32
CA ARG A 156 -8.36 14.32 50.41
C ARG A 156 -9.55 13.50 49.95
N ALA A 157 -10.75 13.78 50.46
CA ALA A 157 -11.98 13.16 49.99
C ALA A 157 -12.16 13.37 48.47
N ASP A 158 -11.67 14.49 47.93
CA ASP A 158 -11.72 14.83 46.51
C ASP A 158 -10.78 13.99 45.63
N MET A 159 -9.74 13.36 46.21
CA MET A 159 -8.77 12.56 45.44
C MET A 159 -9.30 11.18 45.04
N TYR A 160 -10.31 10.66 45.75
CA TYR A 160 -10.83 9.33 45.52
C TYR A 160 -12.33 9.40 45.23
N PRO A 161 -12.81 8.75 44.16
CA PRO A 161 -14.24 8.72 43.90
C PRO A 161 -14.96 7.93 45.01
N ALA A 162 -16.17 8.38 45.37
CA ALA A 162 -16.92 7.86 46.52
C ALA A 162 -17.10 6.33 46.52
N TYR A 163 -17.20 5.68 45.35
CA TYR A 163 -17.35 4.22 45.25
C TYR A 163 -16.08 3.42 45.63
N ARG A 164 -14.93 4.09 45.84
CA ARG A 164 -13.67 3.47 46.28
C ARG A 164 -13.39 3.65 47.76
N LEU A 165 -14.26 4.33 48.49
CA LEU A 165 -14.13 4.60 49.92
C LEU A 165 -15.24 3.88 50.69
N ASP A 166 -14.87 3.22 51.79
CA ASP A 166 -15.79 2.61 52.75
C ASP A 166 -15.35 2.96 54.18
N GLY A 167 -15.82 4.11 54.67
CA GLY A 167 -15.39 4.69 55.93
C GLY A 167 -13.89 4.98 55.95
N ARG A 168 -13.12 4.21 56.74
CA ARG A 168 -11.65 4.32 56.82
C ARG A 168 -10.90 3.41 55.86
N ASN A 169 -11.60 2.68 55.00
CA ASN A 169 -10.98 1.77 54.05
C ASN A 169 -11.00 2.38 52.64
N ALA A 170 -9.93 2.16 51.89
CA ALA A 170 -9.84 2.49 50.48
C ALA A 170 -9.63 1.21 49.68
N ARG A 171 -10.29 1.11 48.52
CA ARG A 171 -10.17 -0.03 47.61
C ARG A 171 -8.91 0.14 46.76
N ARG A 172 -7.89 -0.71 46.97
CA ARG A 172 -6.68 -0.75 46.13
C ARG A 172 -6.73 -1.92 45.17
N ASN A 173 -6.11 -1.77 44.01
CA ASN A 173 -5.90 -2.85 43.06
C ASN A 173 -4.75 -3.75 43.55
N VAL A 174 -4.96 -5.06 43.60
CA VAL A 174 -3.97 -6.04 44.12
C VAL A 174 -3.21 -6.73 43.00
N CYS A 175 -3.51 -6.44 41.74
CA CYS A 175 -2.79 -7.04 40.62
C CYS A 175 -1.31 -6.69 40.70
N ASN A 176 -0.53 -7.70 41.04
CA ASN A 176 0.88 -7.54 41.24
C ASN A 176 1.56 -7.64 39.87
N PHE A 177 2.03 -6.49 39.37
CA PHE A 177 2.81 -6.42 38.13
C PHE A 177 4.29 -6.74 38.38
N ASP A 178 4.59 -7.54 39.41
CA ASP A 178 5.95 -7.96 39.74
C ASP A 178 6.62 -8.69 38.56
N ASP A 179 5.82 -9.39 37.75
CA ASP A 179 6.23 -9.98 36.48
C ASP A 179 6.30 -8.95 35.33
N TRP A 180 6.76 -7.71 35.60
CA TRP A 180 6.85 -6.61 34.62
C TRP A 180 7.64 -6.99 33.35
N LEU A 181 8.55 -7.95 33.48
CA LEU A 181 9.42 -8.40 32.40
C LEU A 181 8.63 -8.96 31.22
N ILE A 182 7.58 -9.75 31.47
CA ILE A 182 6.79 -10.40 30.40
C ILE A 182 6.02 -9.36 29.57
N PRO A 183 5.10 -8.55 30.13
CA PRO A 183 4.36 -7.55 29.36
C PRO A 183 5.28 -6.47 28.80
N GLY A 184 6.35 -6.11 29.53
CA GLY A 184 7.37 -5.18 29.05
C GLY A 184 8.08 -5.69 27.80
N LEU A 185 8.57 -6.93 27.82
CA LEU A 185 9.29 -7.53 26.70
C LEU A 185 8.40 -7.65 25.45
N TRP A 186 7.16 -8.10 25.60
CA TRP A 186 6.20 -8.17 24.48
C TRP A 186 5.85 -6.77 23.93
N GLY A 187 5.68 -5.78 24.82
CA GLY A 187 5.51 -4.39 24.45
C GLY A 187 6.68 -3.87 23.62
N TYR A 188 7.92 -4.05 24.09
CA TYR A 188 9.12 -3.65 23.36
C TYR A 188 9.27 -4.39 22.03
N ALA A 189 9.02 -5.71 22.00
CA ALA A 189 9.07 -6.50 20.78
C ALA A 189 8.07 -5.99 19.73
N SER A 190 6.85 -5.64 20.15
CA SER A 190 5.83 -5.06 19.28
C SER A 190 6.24 -3.69 18.74
N ALA A 191 6.83 -2.83 19.58
CA ALA A 191 7.30 -1.50 19.17
C ALA A 191 8.45 -1.60 18.16
N ILE A 192 9.40 -2.52 18.38
CA ILE A 192 10.50 -2.79 17.44
C ILE A 192 9.95 -3.34 16.13
N LEU A 193 9.00 -4.28 16.18
CA LEU A 193 8.36 -4.83 14.98
C LEU A 193 7.67 -3.72 14.16
N LEU A 194 6.91 -2.83 14.81
CA LEU A 194 6.26 -1.71 14.15
C LEU A 194 7.29 -0.75 13.55
N LEU A 195 8.35 -0.41 14.27
CA LEU A 195 9.43 0.45 13.76
C LEU A 195 10.12 -0.15 12.54
N LEU A 196 10.48 -1.44 12.60
CA LEU A 196 11.09 -2.15 11.47
C LEU A 196 10.15 -2.23 10.28
N SER A 197 8.87 -2.55 10.51
CA SER A 197 7.85 -2.60 9.46
C SER A 197 7.67 -1.25 8.77
N TYR A 198 7.69 -0.15 9.53
CA TYR A 198 7.62 1.21 9.00
C TYR A 198 8.84 1.55 8.13
N VAL A 199 10.05 1.22 8.59
CA VAL A 199 11.27 1.43 7.78
C VAL A 199 11.23 0.62 6.49
N ILE A 200 10.86 -0.66 6.57
CA ILE A 200 10.69 -1.54 5.40
C ILE A 200 9.65 -0.96 4.44
N PHE A 201 8.52 -0.48 4.98
CA PHE A 201 7.45 0.14 4.22
C PHE A 201 7.93 1.39 3.48
N CYS A 202 8.67 2.30 4.12
CA CYS A 202 9.23 3.47 3.46
C CYS A 202 10.19 3.10 2.33
N LEU A 203 11.05 2.10 2.55
CA LEU A 203 11.98 1.63 1.52
C LEU A 203 11.24 0.96 0.35
N TRP A 204 10.21 0.20 0.65
CA TRP A 204 9.37 -0.46 -0.34
C TRP A 204 8.54 0.57 -1.15
N GLN A 205 7.97 1.57 -0.48
CA GLN A 205 7.19 2.63 -1.12
C GLN A 205 8.03 3.44 -2.11
N ARG A 206 9.28 3.77 -1.76
CA ARG A 206 10.21 4.45 -2.69
C ARG A 206 10.50 3.62 -3.95
N ARG A 207 10.60 2.30 -3.81
CA ARG A 207 10.81 1.41 -4.96
C ARG A 207 9.54 1.30 -5.82
N ALA A 208 8.39 1.16 -5.17
CA ALA A 208 7.10 1.09 -5.84
C ALA A 208 6.78 2.38 -6.62
N GLU A 209 7.16 3.54 -6.07
CA GLU A 209 7.01 4.84 -6.74
C GLU A 209 7.78 4.87 -8.06
N ILE A 210 9.05 4.44 -8.07
CA ILE A 210 9.88 4.39 -9.29
C ILE A 210 9.26 3.45 -10.33
N GLU A 211 8.84 2.25 -9.91
CA GLU A 211 8.22 1.27 -10.81
C GLU A 211 6.91 1.81 -11.41
N PHE A 212 6.09 2.51 -10.62
CA PHE A 212 4.81 3.02 -11.10
C PHE A 212 4.94 4.25 -12.00
N ASP A 213 5.97 5.07 -11.79
CA ASP A 213 6.29 6.20 -12.66
C ASP A 213 6.79 5.71 -14.03
N GLU A 214 7.62 4.66 -14.04
CA GLU A 214 8.10 4.05 -15.29
C GLU A 214 7.00 3.32 -16.08
N ASP A 215 6.04 2.70 -15.39
CA ASP A 215 4.93 1.93 -16.01
C ASP A 215 3.89 2.82 -16.72
N VAL A 216 3.76 4.09 -16.34
CA VAL A 216 2.69 4.97 -16.82
C VAL A 216 3.27 6.19 -17.52
N GLN A 217 3.25 6.17 -18.85
CA GLN A 217 3.50 7.39 -19.64
C GLN A 217 2.33 8.36 -19.42
N THR A 218 2.59 9.44 -18.69
CA THR A 218 1.61 10.48 -18.46
C THR A 218 1.79 11.60 -19.49
N SER A 219 0.71 12.31 -19.82
CA SER A 219 0.83 13.50 -20.68
C SER A 219 1.73 14.58 -20.04
N SER A 220 1.92 14.55 -18.72
CA SER A 220 2.84 15.43 -18.00
C SER A 220 4.28 15.27 -18.47
N ASP A 221 4.70 14.05 -18.79
CA ASP A 221 6.08 13.73 -19.20
C ASP A 221 6.45 14.38 -20.53
N TYR A 222 5.43 14.71 -21.34
CA TYR A 222 5.55 15.39 -22.62
C TYR A 222 5.07 16.84 -22.58
N SER A 223 4.77 17.38 -21.40
CA SER A 223 4.28 18.74 -21.23
C SER A 223 5.34 19.65 -20.62
N VAL A 224 5.40 20.89 -21.10
CA VAL A 224 6.28 21.91 -20.54
C VAL A 224 5.41 23.07 -20.05
N LYS A 225 5.57 23.45 -18.77
CA LYS A 225 4.92 24.63 -18.21
C LYS A 225 5.86 25.82 -18.30
N VAL A 226 5.53 26.78 -19.15
CA VAL A 226 6.28 28.05 -19.22
C VAL A 226 5.78 28.98 -18.12
N THR A 227 6.62 29.25 -17.12
CA THR A 227 6.35 30.23 -16.09
C THR A 227 6.90 31.59 -16.53
N ASN A 228 6.13 32.66 -16.31
CA ASN A 228 6.48 34.03 -16.71
C ASN A 228 6.64 34.25 -18.23
N PRO A 229 5.59 34.00 -19.03
CA PRO A 229 5.61 34.40 -20.44
C PRO A 229 5.65 35.93 -20.56
N PRO A 230 6.21 36.48 -21.66
CA PRO A 230 6.06 37.89 -22.01
C PRO A 230 4.58 38.29 -22.04
N ARG A 231 4.26 39.56 -21.70
CA ARG A 231 2.87 40.03 -21.58
C ARG A 231 2.07 39.92 -22.88
N ASP A 232 2.75 39.90 -24.01
CA ASP A 232 2.23 39.82 -25.37
C ASP A 232 2.17 38.40 -25.94
N ALA A 233 2.70 37.39 -25.24
CA ALA A 233 2.83 36.01 -25.71
C ALA A 233 1.50 35.22 -25.68
N THR A 234 0.50 35.72 -26.41
CA THR A 234 -0.85 35.16 -26.56
C THR A 234 -1.06 34.45 -27.89
N ASP A 235 -0.21 34.70 -28.90
CA ASP A 235 -0.30 34.07 -30.22
C ASP A 235 0.29 32.65 -30.22
N PRO A 236 -0.49 31.58 -30.46
CA PRO A 236 0.02 30.23 -30.53
C PRO A 236 1.04 30.03 -31.67
N GLU A 237 0.94 30.79 -32.77
CA GLU A 237 1.87 30.69 -33.90
C GLU A 237 3.24 31.28 -33.60
N GLU A 238 3.31 32.29 -32.74
CA GLU A 238 4.58 32.81 -32.21
C GLU A 238 5.28 31.75 -31.34
N TRP A 239 4.55 31.11 -30.42
CA TRP A 239 5.06 30.03 -29.59
C TRP A 239 5.58 28.86 -30.43
N ARG A 240 4.80 28.45 -31.44
CA ARG A 240 5.20 27.38 -32.37
C ARG A 240 6.51 27.74 -33.08
N ARG A 241 6.60 28.95 -33.67
CA ARG A 241 7.79 29.43 -34.36
C ARG A 241 9.00 29.57 -33.44
N PHE A 242 8.79 29.99 -32.18
CA PHE A 242 9.85 30.08 -31.18
C PHE A 242 10.39 28.69 -30.82
N MET A 243 9.52 27.74 -30.45
CA MET A 243 9.93 26.40 -30.04
C MET A 243 10.59 25.62 -31.17
N HIS A 244 10.11 25.80 -32.41
CA HIS A 244 10.66 25.11 -33.59
C HIS A 244 12.13 25.49 -33.90
N ARG A 245 12.64 26.62 -33.40
CA ARG A 245 14.06 26.99 -33.55
C ARG A 245 15.00 26.14 -32.70
N PHE A 246 14.49 25.53 -31.62
CA PHE A 246 15.28 24.74 -30.69
C PHE A 246 15.20 23.23 -30.95
N VAL A 247 14.23 22.79 -31.76
CA VAL A 247 14.13 21.40 -32.19
C VAL A 247 15.08 21.20 -33.37
N PRO A 248 16.13 20.37 -33.25
CA PRO A 248 16.98 20.03 -34.39
C PRO A 248 16.09 19.45 -35.47
N GLN A 249 16.08 20.08 -36.64
CA GLN A 249 15.44 19.48 -37.80
C GLN A 249 16.19 18.18 -38.07
N ALA A 250 15.54 17.04 -37.81
CA ALA A 250 16.03 15.77 -38.30
C ALA A 250 16.21 15.96 -39.80
N LYS A 251 17.46 15.97 -40.27
CA LYS A 251 17.77 16.06 -41.69
C LYS A 251 17.07 14.89 -42.32
N GLY A 252 15.91 15.14 -42.94
CA GLY A 252 15.17 14.13 -43.64
C GLY A 252 16.14 13.42 -44.56
N GLY A 253 16.27 12.11 -44.39
CA GLY A 253 16.96 11.29 -45.35
C GLY A 253 16.29 11.50 -46.70
N GLN A 254 16.89 12.32 -47.54
CA GLN A 254 16.66 12.27 -48.98
C GLN A 254 17.33 10.97 -49.45
N GLY A 255 16.57 9.89 -49.35
CA GLY A 255 16.79 8.66 -50.12
C GLY A 255 15.98 8.74 -51.40
#